data_AF-A0A7S3N0W4-F1
#
_entry.id   AF-A0A7S3N0W4-F1
#
_cell.length_a   1.000
_cell.length_b   1.000
_cell.length_c   1.000
_cell.angle_alpha   90.00
_cell.angle_beta   90.00
_cell.angle_gamma   90.00
#
_symmetry.space_group_name_H-M   'P 1'
#
loop_
_entity.id
_entity.type
_entity.pdbx_description
1 polymer ?
#
loop_
_entity_poly.entity_id
_entity_poly.type
_entity_poly.pdbx_seq_one_letter_code
_entity_poly.pdbx_strand_id
1 'polypeptide(L)'
;MADHLLERASIGSVIVSSLGKEDPEVDPQYEGLNDEEFDKVVLKMNGKRDIYGFATILSLTKFQESLPWMKVIFDYSIDKAKTYCPADSKRFSHIFNTLNVGLLVSERLVNMPASVVPHLHGELPEDLEFTKAQDDIEDPKEFEYKYILMLSKFTIPNDHPGLKQ
;
A
#
# COMPACT_ATOMS: atom_id res chain seq x y z
N MET A 1 -10.99 4.96 -10.90
CA MET A 1 -10.01 5.53 -9.93
C MET A 1 -9.29 4.41 -9.19
N ALA A 2 -10.01 3.39 -8.70
CA ALA A 2 -9.41 2.13 -8.25
C ALA A 2 -8.64 1.40 -9.37
N ASP A 3 -9.21 1.35 -10.58
CA ASP A 3 -8.58 0.65 -11.72
C ASP A 3 -7.22 1.24 -12.13
N HIS A 4 -7.09 2.57 -12.18
CA HIS A 4 -5.81 3.24 -12.43
C HIS A 4 -4.77 3.09 -11.29
N LEU A 5 -5.21 2.82 -10.06
CA LEU A 5 -4.32 2.53 -8.93
C LEU A 5 -3.85 1.07 -8.96
N LEU A 6 -4.75 0.16 -9.32
CA LEU A 6 -4.49 -1.27 -9.38
C LEU A 6 -3.61 -1.66 -10.57
N GLU A 7 -3.76 -1.00 -11.72
CA GLU A 7 -2.99 -1.34 -12.92
C GLU A 7 -1.51 -0.88 -12.89
N ARG A 8 -1.14 0.11 -12.06
CA ARG A 8 0.17 0.79 -12.20
C ARG A 8 0.85 1.24 -10.91
N ALA A 9 0.24 1.08 -9.73
CA ALA A 9 0.72 1.80 -8.57
C ALA A 9 0.81 1.00 -7.27
N SER A 10 0.45 -0.27 -7.23
CA SER A 10 0.22 -0.94 -5.94
C SER A 10 0.79 -2.35 -5.92
N ILE A 11 1.79 -2.54 -5.07
CA ILE A 11 2.32 -3.83 -4.68
C ILE A 11 2.02 -4.00 -3.21
N GLY A 12 1.28 -5.05 -2.85
CA GLY A 12 0.75 -5.14 -1.50
C GLY A 12 0.14 -6.45 -1.08
N SER A 13 0.30 -6.74 0.21
CA SER A 13 -0.35 -7.85 0.89
C SER A 13 -1.73 -7.42 1.39
N VAL A 14 -2.71 -8.32 1.30
CA VAL A 14 -4.09 -8.09 1.75
C VAL A 14 -4.53 -9.24 2.64
N ILE A 15 -5.14 -8.91 3.77
CA ILE A 15 -5.83 -9.88 4.63
C ILE A 15 -7.32 -9.79 4.33
N VAL A 16 -7.90 -10.93 3.98
CA VAL A 16 -9.30 -11.04 3.59
C VAL A 16 -10.03 -12.12 4.39
N SER A 17 -11.35 -12.05 4.42
CA SER A 17 -12.18 -13.15 4.92
C SER A 17 -11.98 -14.42 4.09
N SER A 18 -12.09 -15.58 4.73
CA SER A 18 -12.03 -16.87 4.06
C SER A 18 -13.33 -17.13 3.29
N LEU A 19 -13.21 -17.71 2.09
CA LEU A 19 -14.35 -18.23 1.33
C LEU A 19 -14.84 -19.59 1.86
N GLY A 20 -14.09 -20.23 2.76
CA GLY A 20 -14.42 -21.54 3.32
C GLY A 20 -14.57 -22.60 2.24
N LYS A 21 -15.79 -23.13 2.07
CA LYS A 21 -16.10 -24.15 1.05
C LYS A 21 -16.32 -23.59 -0.35
N GLU A 22 -16.50 -22.27 -0.48
CA GLU A 22 -16.65 -21.60 -1.78
C GLU A 22 -15.30 -21.18 -2.37
N ASP A 23 -14.18 -21.62 -1.78
CA ASP A 23 -12.85 -21.27 -2.27
C ASP A 23 -12.58 -22.01 -3.60
N PRO A 24 -12.38 -21.27 -4.72
CA PRO A 24 -12.23 -21.90 -6.02
C PRO A 24 -10.97 -22.77 -6.14
N GLU A 25 -9.95 -22.56 -5.29
CA GLU A 25 -8.73 -23.37 -5.29
C GLU A 25 -8.95 -24.80 -4.75
N VAL A 26 -10.00 -25.02 -3.95
CA VAL A 26 -10.28 -26.33 -3.32
C VAL A 26 -11.58 -26.95 -3.83
N ASP A 27 -12.36 -26.23 -4.62
CA ASP A 27 -13.63 -26.70 -5.15
C ASP A 27 -13.42 -27.52 -6.45
N PRO A 28 -13.75 -28.83 -6.45
CA PRO A 28 -13.52 -29.71 -7.61
C PRO A 28 -14.22 -29.26 -8.89
N GLN A 29 -15.24 -28.40 -8.80
CA GLN A 29 -15.94 -27.90 -9.98
C GLN A 29 -15.05 -27.01 -10.89
N TYR A 30 -13.93 -26.50 -10.37
CA TYR A 30 -13.01 -25.62 -11.11
C TYR A 30 -11.69 -26.29 -11.53
N GLU A 31 -11.46 -27.54 -11.14
CA GLU A 31 -10.18 -28.27 -11.34
C GLU A 31 -9.81 -28.48 -12.83
N GLY A 32 -10.78 -28.35 -13.75
CA GLY A 32 -10.59 -28.51 -15.19
C GLY A 32 -10.62 -27.21 -16.01
N LEU A 33 -10.69 -26.05 -15.35
CA LEU A 33 -10.65 -24.76 -16.05
C LEU A 33 -9.23 -24.45 -16.54
N ASN A 34 -9.12 -23.75 -17.65
CA ASN A 34 -7.84 -23.13 -18.01
C ASN A 34 -7.59 -21.87 -17.15
N ASP A 35 -6.35 -21.39 -17.17
CA ASP A 35 -5.91 -20.27 -16.34
C ASP A 35 -6.79 -19.01 -16.51
N GLU A 36 -7.13 -18.63 -17.74
CA GLU A 36 -7.98 -17.44 -17.99
C GLU A 36 -9.42 -17.59 -17.45
N GLU A 37 -9.99 -18.79 -17.52
CA GLU A 37 -11.32 -19.08 -17.01
C GLU A 37 -11.31 -19.15 -15.48
N PHE A 38 -10.27 -19.75 -14.91
CA PHE A 38 -10.05 -19.82 -13.48
C PHE A 38 -9.88 -18.43 -12.86
N ASP A 39 -9.07 -17.57 -13.49
CA ASP A 39 -8.84 -16.18 -13.05
C ASP A 39 -10.13 -15.38 -12.98
N LYS A 40 -11.05 -15.55 -13.95
CA LYS A 40 -12.37 -14.90 -13.91
C LYS A 40 -13.21 -15.35 -12.73
N VAL A 41 -13.13 -16.63 -12.35
CA VAL A 41 -13.82 -17.17 -11.17
C VAL A 41 -13.21 -16.59 -9.90
N VAL A 42 -11.88 -16.63 -9.77
CA VAL A 42 -11.15 -16.08 -8.62
C VAL A 42 -11.47 -14.60 -8.44
N LEU A 43 -11.43 -13.79 -9.50
CA LEU A 43 -11.76 -12.37 -9.45
C LEU A 43 -13.19 -12.13 -8.94
N LYS A 44 -14.16 -12.90 -9.44
CA LYS A 44 -15.56 -12.83 -9.01
C LYS A 44 -15.71 -13.20 -7.53
N MET A 45 -15.00 -14.22 -7.07
CA MET A 45 -15.08 -14.68 -5.67
C MET A 45 -14.35 -13.74 -4.71
N ASN A 46 -13.24 -13.13 -5.13
CA ASN A 46 -12.55 -12.10 -4.36
C ASN A 46 -13.43 -10.88 -4.10
N GLY A 47 -14.33 -10.53 -5.03
CA GLY A 47 -15.34 -9.50 -4.82
C GLY A 47 -16.35 -9.79 -3.70
N LYS A 48 -16.43 -11.03 -3.20
CA LYS A 48 -17.25 -11.40 -2.04
C LYS A 48 -16.50 -11.34 -0.70
N ARG A 49 -15.15 -11.25 -0.73
CA ARG A 49 -14.35 -11.30 0.49
C ARG A 49 -14.34 -9.92 1.17
N ASP A 50 -14.40 -9.91 2.49
CA ASP A 50 -14.23 -8.70 3.28
C ASP A 50 -12.74 -8.44 3.49
N ILE A 51 -12.31 -7.19 3.32
CA ILE A 51 -10.90 -6.79 3.53
C ILE A 51 -10.72 -6.36 4.99
N TYR A 52 -9.84 -7.07 5.72
CA TYR A 52 -9.52 -6.77 7.12
C TYR A 52 -8.25 -5.94 7.29
N GLY A 53 -7.38 -5.93 6.30
CA GLY A 53 -6.21 -5.07 6.26
C GLY A 53 -5.45 -5.22 4.96
N PHE A 54 -4.62 -4.23 4.67
CA PHE A 54 -3.76 -4.23 3.51
C PHE A 54 -2.51 -3.40 3.78
N ALA A 55 -1.45 -3.68 3.05
CA ALA A 55 -0.27 -2.84 2.97
C ALA A 55 0.14 -2.72 1.51
N THR A 56 0.36 -1.51 1.00
CA THR A 56 0.79 -1.28 -0.38
C THR A 56 1.76 -0.10 -0.47
N ILE A 57 2.69 -0.14 -1.43
CA ILE A 57 3.60 0.97 -1.71
C ILE A 57 3.23 1.62 -3.05
N LEU A 58 2.91 2.91 -3.01
CA LEU A 58 2.56 3.72 -4.18
C LEU A 58 3.73 4.61 -4.62
N SER A 59 3.98 4.73 -5.92
CA SER A 59 5.05 5.58 -6.48
C SER A 59 4.74 7.08 -6.36
N LEU A 60 5.04 7.69 -5.20
CA LEU A 60 4.66 9.07 -4.90
C LEU A 60 5.36 10.08 -5.84
N THR A 61 6.68 9.96 -6.01
CA THR A 61 7.44 10.93 -6.81
C THR A 61 7.09 10.88 -8.30
N LYS A 62 6.76 9.70 -8.84
CA LYS A 62 6.39 9.51 -10.26
C LYS A 62 5.05 10.16 -10.58
N PHE A 63 4.05 9.92 -9.74
CA PHE A 63 2.67 10.27 -10.06
C PHE A 63 2.20 11.59 -9.44
N GLN A 64 3.02 12.30 -8.66
CA GLN A 64 2.64 13.59 -8.10
C GLN A 64 2.20 14.62 -9.16
N GLU A 65 2.75 14.56 -10.37
CA GLU A 65 2.39 15.49 -11.46
C GLU A 65 1.16 15.04 -12.24
N SER A 66 0.96 13.73 -12.39
CA SER A 66 -0.17 13.16 -13.15
C SER A 66 -1.43 12.97 -12.29
N LEU A 67 -1.29 12.81 -10.98
CA LEU A 67 -2.38 12.53 -10.03
C LEU A 67 -2.49 13.67 -8.99
N PRO A 68 -3.50 14.55 -9.10
CA PRO A 68 -3.65 15.71 -8.20
C PRO A 68 -3.70 15.35 -6.72
N TRP A 69 -4.27 14.20 -6.36
CA TRP A 69 -4.37 13.77 -4.96
C TRP A 69 -3.02 13.34 -4.37
N MET A 70 -2.09 12.81 -5.18
CA MET A 70 -0.74 12.50 -4.71
C MET A 70 0.05 13.76 -4.40
N LYS A 71 -0.14 14.82 -5.21
CA LYS A 71 0.41 16.14 -4.92
C LYS A 71 -0.08 16.68 -3.57
N VAL A 72 -1.36 16.48 -3.24
CA VAL A 72 -1.89 16.89 -1.93
C VAL A 72 -1.18 16.18 -0.78
N ILE A 73 -0.93 14.87 -0.88
CA ILE A 73 -0.19 14.11 0.13
C ILE A 73 1.25 14.61 0.24
N PHE A 74 1.90 14.85 -0.89
CA PHE A 74 3.25 15.40 -0.96
C PHE A 74 3.35 16.76 -0.25
N ASP A 75 2.50 17.71 -0.64
CA ASP A 75 2.49 19.07 -0.12
C ASP A 75 2.15 19.08 1.39
N TYR A 76 1.19 18.26 1.81
CA TYR A 76 0.83 18.07 3.22
C TYR A 76 2.01 17.57 4.06
N SER A 77 2.75 16.58 3.54
CA SER A 77 3.90 16.00 4.25
C SER A 77 5.02 17.03 4.43
N ILE A 78 5.29 17.83 3.40
CA ILE A 78 6.27 18.93 3.45
C ILE A 78 5.84 20.00 4.47
N ASP A 79 4.56 20.39 4.46
CA ASP A 79 4.03 21.40 5.38
C ASP A 79 4.16 20.95 6.84
N LYS A 80 3.75 19.71 7.14
CA LYS A 80 3.92 19.13 8.48
C LYS A 80 5.38 19.09 8.92
N ALA A 81 6.31 18.71 8.04
CA ALA A 81 7.73 18.73 8.36
C ALA A 81 8.24 20.14 8.69
N LYS A 82 7.78 21.17 7.96
CA LYS A 82 8.14 22.57 8.25
C LYS A 82 7.58 23.05 9.59
N THR A 83 6.33 22.71 9.91
CA THR A 83 5.67 23.15 11.14
C THR A 83 6.26 22.48 12.38
N TYR A 84 6.45 21.16 12.35
CA TYR A 84 6.74 20.37 13.54
C TYR A 84 8.21 19.92 13.64
N CYS A 85 8.95 19.88 12.53
CA CYS A 85 10.35 19.45 12.49
C CYS A 85 11.24 20.44 11.71
N PRO A 86 11.30 21.74 12.09
CA PRO A 86 11.96 22.77 11.29
C PRO A 86 13.45 22.50 11.04
N ALA A 87 14.15 21.85 11.97
CA ALA A 87 15.56 21.48 11.83
C ALA A 87 15.81 20.54 10.64
N ASP A 88 14.93 19.57 10.42
CA ASP A 88 15.06 18.56 9.36
C ASP A 88 14.24 18.89 8.10
N SER A 89 13.38 19.91 8.16
CA SER A 89 12.45 20.30 7.09
C SER A 89 13.12 20.49 5.72
N LYS A 90 14.34 21.07 5.70
CA LYS A 90 15.13 21.26 4.47
C LYS A 90 15.59 19.94 3.87
N ARG A 91 16.09 19.02 4.71
CA ARG A 91 16.52 17.68 4.29
C ARG A 91 15.33 16.87 3.79
N PHE A 92 14.21 16.91 4.52
CA PHE A 92 12.97 16.24 4.13
C PHE A 92 12.47 16.74 2.77
N SER A 93 12.43 18.07 2.58
CA SER A 93 12.05 18.67 1.30
C SER A 93 13.02 18.27 0.18
N HIS A 94 14.32 18.19 0.45
CA HIS A 94 15.29 17.76 -0.55
C HIS A 94 15.06 16.31 -0.98
N ILE A 95 14.82 15.38 -0.05
CA ILE A 95 14.54 13.97 -0.35
C ILE A 95 13.32 13.87 -1.28
N PHE A 96 12.23 14.53 -0.92
CA PHE A 96 10.97 14.50 -1.67
C PHE A 96 11.11 15.05 -3.10
N ASN A 97 11.93 16.09 -3.29
CA ASN A 97 12.08 16.71 -4.61
C ASN A 97 13.15 16.06 -5.50
N THR A 98 14.04 15.23 -4.95
CA THR A 98 15.21 14.73 -5.72
C THR A 98 15.32 13.22 -5.78
N LEU A 99 14.69 12.49 -4.86
CA LEU A 99 14.81 11.04 -4.76
C LEU A 99 13.46 10.37 -5.06
N ASN A 100 13.53 9.11 -5.51
CA ASN A 100 12.34 8.29 -5.66
C ASN A 100 11.84 7.87 -4.28
N VAL A 101 10.62 8.30 -3.93
CA VAL A 101 9.96 8.04 -2.64
C VAL A 101 8.70 7.23 -2.88
N GLY A 102 8.58 6.09 -2.21
CA GLY A 102 7.36 5.30 -2.15
C GLY A 102 6.47 5.78 -1.01
N LEU A 103 5.15 5.78 -1.19
CA LEU A 103 4.17 6.01 -0.14
C LEU A 103 3.63 4.67 0.33
N LEU A 104 3.97 4.26 1.56
CA LEU A 104 3.41 3.09 2.19
C LEU A 104 2.04 3.43 2.79
N VAL A 105 1.01 2.82 2.23
CA VAL A 105 -0.34 2.81 2.78
C VAL A 105 -0.56 1.48 3.47
N SER A 106 -0.64 1.48 4.79
CA SER A 106 -0.88 0.26 5.57
C SER A 106 -1.96 0.53 6.60
N GLU A 107 -3.10 -0.13 6.42
CA GLU A 107 -4.28 0.03 7.26
C GLU A 107 -4.88 -1.35 7.57
N ARG A 108 -5.44 -1.49 8.78
CA ARG A 108 -6.09 -2.72 9.23
C ARG A 108 -7.16 -2.40 10.25
N LEU A 109 -8.12 -3.31 10.42
CA LEU A 109 -9.09 -3.21 11.50
C LEU A 109 -8.38 -3.28 12.87
N VAL A 110 -8.83 -2.45 13.81
CA VAL A 110 -8.20 -2.29 15.13
C VAL A 110 -8.23 -3.59 15.95
N ASN A 111 -9.23 -4.45 15.72
CA ASN A 111 -9.39 -5.74 16.39
C ASN A 111 -8.53 -6.86 15.78
N MET A 112 -7.75 -6.59 14.73
CA MET A 112 -6.87 -7.60 14.12
C MET A 112 -5.68 -7.92 15.02
N PRO A 113 -5.28 -9.21 15.15
CA PRO A 113 -4.13 -9.61 15.95
C PRO A 113 -2.86 -8.91 15.45
N ALA A 114 -2.02 -8.44 16.38
CA ALA A 114 -0.74 -7.83 16.02
C ALA A 114 0.20 -8.80 15.29
N SER A 115 0.03 -10.12 15.48
CA SER A 115 0.79 -11.17 14.81
C SER A 115 0.61 -11.21 13.29
N VAL A 116 -0.45 -10.58 12.74
CA VAL A 116 -0.67 -10.53 11.28
C VAL A 116 0.13 -9.39 10.63
N VAL A 117 0.55 -8.38 11.40
CA VAL A 117 1.30 -7.23 10.88
C VAL A 117 2.62 -7.62 10.21
N PRO A 118 3.45 -8.51 10.78
CA PRO A 118 4.66 -8.96 10.10
C PRO A 118 4.39 -9.59 8.73
N HIS A 119 3.29 -10.32 8.57
CA HIS A 119 2.94 -10.96 7.29
C HIS A 119 2.59 -9.91 6.23
N LEU A 120 1.82 -8.88 6.61
CA LEU A 120 1.49 -7.75 5.72
C LEU A 120 2.71 -7.01 5.16
N HIS A 121 3.80 -6.96 5.92
CA HIS A 121 5.03 -6.26 5.51
C HIS A 121 6.10 -7.18 4.94
N GLY A 122 6.07 -8.48 5.27
CA GLY A 122 7.08 -9.45 4.88
C GLY A 122 7.08 -9.74 3.38
N GLU A 123 5.91 -9.67 2.74
CA GLU A 123 5.75 -9.95 1.30
C GLU A 123 6.13 -8.75 0.42
N LEU A 124 6.08 -7.52 0.96
CA LEU A 124 6.32 -6.30 0.18
C LEU A 124 7.66 -6.28 -0.57
N PRO A 125 8.81 -6.71 0.02
CA PRO A 125 10.07 -6.72 -0.71
C PRO A 125 10.10 -7.75 -1.84
N GLU A 126 9.53 -8.94 -1.62
CA GLU A 126 9.50 -10.00 -2.63
C GLU A 126 8.59 -9.62 -3.79
N ASP A 127 7.42 -9.07 -3.49
CA ASP A 127 6.51 -8.59 -4.51
C ASP A 127 7.12 -7.42 -5.31
N LEU A 128 7.87 -6.52 -4.65
CA LEU A 128 8.56 -5.41 -5.30
C LEU A 128 9.58 -5.94 -6.34
N GLU A 129 10.34 -6.96 -5.99
CA GLU A 129 11.30 -7.58 -6.91
C GLU A 129 10.59 -8.36 -8.02
N PHE A 130 9.49 -9.05 -7.71
CA PHE A 130 8.68 -9.75 -8.70
C PHE A 130 8.09 -8.80 -9.75
N THR A 131 7.53 -7.66 -9.33
CA THR A 131 6.97 -6.67 -10.24
C THR A 131 8.03 -6.03 -11.12
N LYS A 132 9.22 -5.73 -10.59
CA LYS A 132 10.34 -5.21 -11.40
C LYS A 132 10.78 -6.15 -12.51
N ALA A 133 10.53 -7.45 -12.35
CA ALA A 133 10.91 -8.48 -13.32
C ALA A 133 9.83 -8.75 -14.38
N GLN A 134 8.65 -8.12 -14.29
CA GLN A 134 7.58 -8.32 -15.28
C GLN A 134 7.87 -7.56 -16.58
N ASP A 135 7.58 -8.20 -17.72
CA ASP A 135 7.88 -7.68 -19.05
C ASP A 135 6.95 -6.51 -19.47
N ASP A 136 5.83 -6.32 -18.79
CA ASP A 136 4.83 -5.26 -19.04
C ASP A 136 5.12 -3.93 -18.34
N ILE A 137 6.13 -3.91 -17.45
CA ILE A 137 6.59 -2.70 -16.77
C ILE A 137 7.46 -1.86 -17.72
N GLU A 138 6.95 -0.67 -18.09
CA GLU A 138 7.64 0.27 -18.98
C GLU A 138 8.98 0.77 -18.41
N ASP A 139 9.08 1.00 -17.10
CA ASP A 139 10.31 1.44 -16.43
C ASP A 139 10.43 0.87 -14.99
N PRO A 140 11.15 -0.27 -14.81
CA PRO A 140 11.32 -0.90 -13.50
C PRO A 140 11.94 -0.01 -12.42
N LYS A 141 12.66 1.05 -12.81
CA LYS A 141 13.27 2.01 -11.88
C LYS A 141 12.22 2.77 -11.05
N GLU A 142 10.97 2.79 -11.50
CA GLU A 142 9.89 3.40 -10.73
C GLU A 142 9.69 2.75 -9.36
N PHE A 143 10.04 1.47 -9.22
CA PHE A 143 9.94 0.69 -7.99
C PHE A 143 11.25 0.69 -7.18
N GLU A 144 12.29 1.41 -7.62
CA GLU A 144 13.54 1.58 -6.87
C GLU A 144 13.43 2.76 -5.89
N TYR A 145 12.68 2.54 -4.81
CA TYR A 145 12.49 3.55 -3.77
C TYR A 145 13.75 3.69 -2.91
N LYS A 146 14.27 4.91 -2.78
CA LYS A 146 15.34 5.21 -1.81
C LYS A 146 14.80 5.43 -0.40
N TYR A 147 13.56 5.89 -0.31
CA TYR A 147 12.86 6.16 0.94
C TYR A 147 11.40 5.74 0.81
N ILE A 148 10.83 5.34 1.94
CA ILE A 148 9.40 5.06 2.08
C ILE A 148 8.81 6.08 3.05
N LEU A 149 7.82 6.84 2.59
CA LEU A 149 6.98 7.67 3.43
C LEU A 149 5.89 6.78 4.05
N MET A 150 5.82 6.77 5.38
CA MET A 150 4.72 6.17 6.13
C MET A 150 3.95 7.27 6.86
N LEU A 151 2.64 7.33 6.62
CA LEU A 151 1.72 8.16 7.40
C LEU A 151 1.02 7.26 8.41
N SER A 152 1.18 7.55 9.69
CA SER A 152 0.58 6.77 10.76
C SER A 152 -0.12 7.66 11.77
N LYS A 153 -0.98 7.04 12.57
CA LYS A 153 -1.77 7.68 13.63
C LYS A 153 -1.29 7.10 14.95
N PHE A 154 -1.17 7.96 15.95
CA PHE A 154 -0.96 7.54 17.32
C PHE A 154 -2.02 8.19 18.20
N THR A 155 -2.41 7.48 19.24
CA THR A 155 -3.33 8.00 20.26
C THR A 155 -2.54 8.34 21.52
N ILE A 156 -2.97 9.40 22.19
CA ILE A 156 -2.40 9.83 23.47
C ILE A 156 -3.50 9.62 24.53
N PRO A 157 -3.17 9.04 25.70
CA PRO A 157 -4.10 8.98 26.81
C PRO A 157 -4.59 10.37 27.24
N ASN A 158 -5.86 10.49 27.63
CA ASN A 158 -6.47 11.77 28.01
C ASN A 158 -5.84 12.41 29.26
N ASP A 159 -5.18 11.61 30.09
CA ASP A 159 -4.46 12.02 31.29
C ASP A 159 -3.00 12.42 31.01
N HIS A 160 -2.57 12.44 29.74
CA HIS A 160 -1.20 12.80 29.40
C HIS A 160 -0.92 14.28 29.73
N PRO A 161 0.09 14.58 30.55
CA PRO A 161 0.45 15.96 30.88
C PRO A 161 0.89 16.70 29.61
N GLY A 162 0.13 17.71 29.20
CA GLY A 162 0.44 18.55 28.03
C GLY A 162 -0.73 18.79 27.07
N LEU A 163 -1.81 18.00 27.15
CA LEU A 163 -3.04 18.26 26.39
C LEU A 163 -3.90 19.25 27.18
N LYS A 164 -3.91 20.54 26.78
CA LYS A 164 -4.93 21.48 27.24
C LYS A 164 -6.27 21.03 26.65
N GLN A 165 -7.25 20.77 27.53
CA GLN A 165 -8.66 20.62 27.15
C GLN A 165 -9.19 21.92 26.54
#